data_AF-A0A9W7FI66-F1
#
_entry.id   AF-A0A9W7FI66-F1
#
_cell.length_a   1.000
_cell.length_b   1.000
_cell.length_c   1.000
_cell.angle_alpha   90.00
_cell.angle_beta   90.00
_cell.angle_gamma   90.00
#
_symmetry.space_group_name_H-M   'P 1'
#
loop_
_entity.id
_entity.type
_entity.pdbx_description
1 polymer ?
#
loop_
_entity_poly.entity_id
_entity_poly.type
_entity_poly.pdbx_seq_one_letter_code
_entity_poly.pdbx_strand_id
1 'polypeptide(L)'
;MPFFCTECGLKCEDDHKFCARCGTNLSEAKQSISMGNRGGSEKMPAKRASAASWNLSGEVPFSLTARISTSKERGTIAAKCFSDGLWKNGGSAGQGKMLFLRNGVVCFDIGWVGCVTGRTHVSDGKVHLVGVKFEDGRYKVLVDGRVDGEGLHAVPDNSETAINIGTRIGHHVGSDDMAPDFSGDLTNVEYRGPAEIEDEEYEVVVPVATAVDKMAVSEAISLRSFNLSESTCTVEGCKTRSSGTAPRELGDFVDLAQSGKASQSSNYGHGMDACHAIRGNFSSKSGFGGAGTYSHTSQNDRFPFWEVNLQRDSTCQEVHVYGRPGFSRRLVGIKIVFLDSNRSPLLEKVFPNQGCHGAFKLRLTNPIASVRIVRLEKTNPNAGGDEKTFNLNGVQVFGV
;
A
#
# COMPACT_ATOMS: atom_id res chain seq x y z
N MET A 1 3.55 -16.66 30.49
CA MET A 1 4.82 -15.88 30.56
C MET A 1 4.62 -14.68 29.65
N PRO A 2 5.05 -13.45 30.00
CA PRO A 2 4.85 -12.32 29.10
C PRO A 2 5.58 -12.60 27.78
N PHE A 3 4.83 -12.69 26.68
CA PHE A 3 5.38 -12.84 25.35
C PHE A 3 5.28 -11.51 24.61
N PHE A 4 6.23 -11.27 23.71
CA PHE A 4 6.29 -10.04 22.94
C PHE A 4 5.95 -10.34 21.50
N CYS A 5 5.15 -9.48 20.87
CA CYS A 5 4.88 -9.58 19.45
C CYS A 5 6.19 -9.47 18.67
N THR A 6 6.45 -10.44 17.80
CA THR A 6 7.68 -10.55 17.02
C THR A 6 7.86 -9.41 16.01
N GLU A 7 6.76 -8.80 15.56
CA GLU A 7 6.77 -7.72 14.59
C GLU A 7 6.94 -6.34 15.22
N CYS A 8 6.26 -6.07 16.35
CA CYS A 8 6.20 -4.71 16.91
C CYS A 8 6.73 -4.58 18.35
N GLY A 9 7.20 -5.67 18.96
CA GLY A 9 7.75 -5.70 20.31
C GLY A 9 6.76 -5.37 21.43
N LEU A 10 5.45 -5.34 21.16
CA LEU A 10 4.42 -5.08 22.18
C LEU A 10 4.33 -6.28 23.11
N LYS A 11 4.37 -6.03 24.42
CA LYS A 11 4.04 -7.04 25.43
C LYS A 11 2.57 -7.42 25.29
N CYS A 12 2.29 -8.68 24.97
CA CYS A 12 0.95 -9.20 24.73
C CYS A 12 0.48 -10.08 25.90
N GLU A 13 -0.82 -10.12 26.14
CA GLU A 13 -1.44 -11.01 27.15
C GLU A 13 -1.85 -12.35 26.52
N ASP A 14 -1.80 -13.42 27.32
CA ASP A 14 -1.86 -14.83 26.88
C ASP A 14 -3.18 -15.25 26.23
N ASP A 15 -4.23 -14.44 26.31
CA ASP A 15 -5.57 -14.68 25.79
C ASP A 15 -5.84 -14.08 24.39
N HIS A 16 -4.99 -13.16 23.93
CA HIS A 16 -5.19 -12.48 22.64
C HIS A 16 -4.75 -13.35 21.45
N LYS A 17 -5.64 -13.52 20.47
CA LYS A 17 -5.34 -14.21 19.19
C LYS A 17 -4.57 -13.33 18.21
N PHE A 18 -4.66 -12.01 18.33
CA PHE A 18 -4.00 -11.04 17.44
C PHE A 18 -3.37 -9.91 18.26
N CYS A 19 -2.24 -9.37 17.83
CA CYS A 19 -1.59 -8.24 18.49
C CYS A 19 -2.46 -6.99 18.41
N ALA A 20 -2.77 -6.39 19.56
CA ALA A 20 -3.62 -5.20 19.64
C ALA A 20 -3.02 -3.96 18.95
N ARG A 21 -1.72 -3.95 18.63
CA ARG A 21 -1.05 -2.82 17.98
C ARG A 21 -0.90 -2.97 16.48
N CYS A 22 -0.51 -4.16 16.00
CA CYS A 22 -0.19 -4.38 14.59
C CYS A 22 -1.01 -5.49 13.93
N GLY A 23 -1.93 -6.12 14.64
CA GLY A 23 -2.82 -7.15 14.09
C GLY A 23 -2.16 -8.50 13.81
N THR A 24 -0.86 -8.67 14.08
CA THR A 24 -0.14 -9.94 13.88
C THR A 24 -0.84 -11.09 14.59
N ASN A 25 -1.05 -12.21 13.89
CA ASN A 25 -1.64 -13.42 14.47
C ASN A 25 -0.67 -14.04 15.49
N LEU A 26 -1.09 -14.09 16.75
CA LEU A 26 -0.28 -14.58 17.87
C LEU A 26 -0.44 -16.09 18.10
N SER A 27 -1.36 -16.75 17.37
CA SER A 27 -1.62 -18.18 17.52
C SER A 27 -0.53 -19.08 16.92
N GLU A 28 0.25 -18.55 15.96
CA GLU A 28 1.39 -19.27 15.34
C GLU A 28 2.66 -19.19 16.22
N ALA A 29 2.85 -18.09 16.96
CA ALA A 29 3.97 -17.92 17.90
C ALA A 29 3.85 -18.80 19.17
N LYS A 30 2.65 -19.31 19.50
CA LYS A 30 2.44 -20.17 20.67
C LYS A 30 2.86 -21.63 20.42
N GLN A 31 2.99 -22.05 19.16
CA GLN A 31 3.43 -23.40 18.81
C GLN A 31 4.95 -23.60 18.89
N SER A 32 5.74 -22.53 18.89
CA SER A 32 7.21 -22.61 18.88
C SER A 32 7.86 -22.59 20.27
N ILE A 33 7.09 -22.39 21.36
CA ILE A 33 7.64 -22.26 22.73
C ILE A 33 7.82 -23.63 23.43
N SER A 34 7.35 -24.74 22.86
CA SER A 34 7.48 -26.06 23.50
C SER A 34 8.84 -26.74 23.30
N MET A 35 9.82 -26.13 22.63
CA MET A 35 11.17 -26.68 22.53
C MET A 35 12.26 -25.60 22.57
N GLY A 36 13.14 -25.70 23.58
CA GLY A 36 14.50 -25.17 23.49
C GLY A 36 14.77 -23.88 24.29
N ASN A 37 14.86 -24.02 25.62
CA ASN A 37 15.46 -23.03 26.49
C ASN A 37 16.99 -23.11 26.36
N ARG A 38 17.70 -22.04 25.96
CA ARG A 38 19.10 -21.75 26.31
C ARG A 38 19.41 -20.27 26.08
N GLY A 39 19.76 -19.60 27.18
CA GLY A 39 19.87 -18.16 27.28
C GLY A 39 21.09 -17.53 26.61
N GLY A 40 20.93 -16.27 26.26
CA GLY A 40 22.00 -15.33 25.93
C GLY A 40 21.49 -13.93 26.27
N SER A 41 22.19 -13.23 27.15
CA SER A 41 21.93 -11.83 27.47
C SER A 41 22.38 -10.96 26.30
N GLU A 42 21.46 -10.30 25.60
CA GLU A 42 21.83 -9.28 24.61
C GLU A 42 21.30 -7.91 25.02
N LYS A 43 22.25 -6.96 25.04
CA LYS A 43 22.06 -5.54 25.30
C LYS A 43 21.17 -4.93 24.21
N MET A 44 20.29 -4.03 24.62
CA MET A 44 19.42 -3.27 23.71
C MET A 44 20.25 -2.48 22.68
N PRO A 45 19.95 -2.60 21.36
CA PRO A 45 20.49 -1.66 20.39
C PRO A 45 19.70 -0.35 20.44
N ALA A 46 20.45 0.73 20.25
CA ALA A 46 19.96 2.10 20.20
C ALA A 46 18.90 2.31 19.10
N LYS A 47 18.02 3.29 19.32
CA LYS A 47 16.95 3.73 18.41
C LYS A 47 17.40 3.74 16.94
N ARG A 48 16.87 2.81 16.14
CA ARG A 48 16.99 2.81 14.68
C ARG A 48 15.97 3.81 14.12
N ALA A 49 16.44 4.76 13.32
CA ALA A 49 15.59 5.64 12.52
C ALA A 49 14.72 4.79 11.56
N SER A 50 13.49 5.22 11.30
CA SER A 50 12.53 4.50 10.44
C SER A 50 13.07 4.40 9.01
N ALA A 51 13.53 3.22 8.62
CA ALA A 51 14.02 2.95 7.27
C ALA A 51 12.84 2.89 6.29
N ALA A 52 12.82 3.76 5.28
CA ALA A 52 11.93 3.61 4.13
C ALA A 52 12.13 2.22 3.51
N SER A 53 11.07 1.44 3.32
CA SER A 53 11.18 0.08 2.76
C SER A 53 11.04 0.12 1.23
N TRP A 54 12.16 0.13 0.49
CA TRP A 54 12.14 -0.07 -0.96
C TRP A 54 11.53 -1.44 -1.28
N ASN A 55 10.55 -1.53 -2.19
CA ASN A 55 10.05 -2.79 -2.73
C ASN A 55 10.65 -3.00 -4.12
N LEU A 56 11.72 -3.78 -4.20
CA LEU A 56 12.42 -4.08 -5.46
C LEU A 56 11.97 -5.42 -6.05
N SER A 57 10.90 -6.03 -5.52
CA SER A 57 10.48 -7.40 -5.86
C SER A 57 9.94 -7.56 -7.28
N GLY A 58 9.48 -6.47 -7.91
CA GLY A 58 8.72 -6.53 -9.15
C GLY A 58 7.27 -7.03 -8.97
N GLU A 59 6.78 -7.13 -7.73
CA GLU A 59 5.34 -7.34 -7.47
C GLU A 59 4.50 -6.14 -7.96
N VAL A 60 5.08 -4.94 -7.86
CA VAL A 60 4.50 -3.68 -8.32
C VAL A 60 5.52 -2.92 -9.18
N PRO A 61 5.06 -2.03 -10.08
CA PRO A 61 5.98 -1.14 -10.78
C PRO A 61 6.73 -0.25 -9.81
N PHE A 62 8.01 0.00 -10.10
CA PHE A 62 8.83 0.92 -9.34
C PHE A 62 9.95 1.47 -10.22
N SER A 63 10.60 2.54 -9.76
CA SER A 63 11.89 3.00 -10.26
C SER A 63 12.84 3.30 -9.10
N LEU A 64 14.09 2.91 -9.22
CA LEU A 64 15.19 3.34 -8.36
C LEU A 64 16.21 4.05 -9.23
N THR A 65 16.42 5.34 -8.99
CA THR A 65 17.34 6.17 -9.79
C THR A 65 18.40 6.82 -8.91
N ALA A 66 19.52 7.20 -9.51
CA ALA A 66 20.58 7.98 -8.87
C ALA A 66 21.25 8.89 -9.91
N ARG A 67 21.75 10.04 -9.47
CA ARG A 67 22.71 10.83 -10.25
C ARG A 67 24.12 10.44 -9.85
N ILE A 68 24.93 10.07 -10.84
CA ILE A 68 26.32 9.68 -10.62
C ILE A 68 27.29 10.50 -11.48
N SER A 69 28.51 10.71 -10.96
CA SER A 69 29.67 11.12 -11.74
C SER A 69 30.90 10.36 -11.25
N THR A 70 31.56 9.61 -12.12
CA THR A 70 32.73 8.80 -11.74
C THR A 70 33.62 8.48 -12.94
N SER A 71 34.90 8.23 -12.67
CA SER A 71 35.85 7.60 -13.61
C SER A 71 36.17 6.15 -13.26
N LYS A 72 35.53 5.58 -12.22
CA LYS A 72 35.72 4.19 -11.82
C LYS A 72 34.73 3.28 -12.54
N GLU A 73 35.25 2.14 -13.00
CA GLU A 73 34.45 1.16 -13.74
C GLU A 73 33.64 0.21 -12.83
N ARG A 74 33.89 0.24 -11.52
CA ARG A 74 33.21 -0.57 -10.50
C ARG A 74 32.78 0.32 -9.33
N GLY A 75 31.62 0.01 -8.75
CA GLY A 75 31.14 0.66 -7.53
C GLY A 75 29.67 0.39 -7.26
N THR A 76 29.29 0.19 -6.00
CA THR A 76 27.89 0.04 -5.58
C THR A 76 27.15 1.36 -5.72
N ILE A 77 26.01 1.41 -6.40
CA ILE A 77 25.15 2.61 -6.41
C ILE A 77 24.14 2.48 -5.26
N ALA A 78 23.37 1.39 -5.26
CA ALA A 78 22.37 1.12 -4.23
C ALA A 78 22.08 -0.40 -4.15
N ALA A 79 21.87 -0.93 -2.96
CA ALA A 79 21.59 -2.35 -2.75
C ALA A 79 20.57 -2.59 -1.63
N LYS A 80 19.75 -3.63 -1.79
CA LYS A 80 19.10 -4.36 -0.70
C LYS A 80 19.87 -5.66 -0.50
N CYS A 81 20.79 -5.67 0.44
CA CYS A 81 21.65 -6.82 0.74
C CYS A 81 21.47 -7.26 2.20
N PHE A 82 22.02 -8.42 2.57
CA PHE A 82 21.98 -8.88 3.96
C PHE A 82 22.89 -8.00 4.83
N SER A 83 22.84 -8.22 6.16
CA SER A 83 23.59 -7.45 7.14
C SER A 83 25.05 -7.23 6.73
N ASP A 84 25.54 -6.00 6.93
CA ASP A 84 26.94 -5.61 6.74
C ASP A 84 27.49 -5.86 5.32
N GLY A 85 26.66 -5.64 4.30
CA GLY A 85 27.05 -5.75 2.89
C GLY A 85 27.13 -7.18 2.36
N LEU A 86 26.60 -8.16 3.11
CA LEU A 86 26.66 -9.56 2.74
C LEU A 86 25.77 -9.88 1.53
N TRP A 87 26.38 -10.46 0.50
CA TRP A 87 25.74 -11.01 -0.68
C TRP A 87 25.68 -12.53 -0.61
N LYS A 88 24.53 -13.06 -0.18
CA LYS A 88 24.27 -14.50 -0.06
C LYS A 88 22.98 -14.91 -0.77
N ASN A 89 22.83 -16.20 -1.06
CA ASN A 89 21.58 -16.74 -1.56
C ASN A 89 20.51 -16.61 -0.47
N GLY A 90 19.39 -15.97 -0.79
CA GLY A 90 18.26 -15.81 0.14
C GLY A 90 17.26 -16.97 0.14
N GLY A 91 17.47 -17.99 -0.70
CA GLY A 91 16.61 -19.16 -0.79
C GLY A 91 15.20 -18.85 -1.28
N SER A 92 14.21 -19.57 -0.75
CA SER A 92 12.79 -19.40 -1.10
C SER A 92 12.15 -18.15 -0.53
N ALA A 93 12.79 -17.49 0.45
CA ALA A 93 12.28 -16.27 1.09
C ALA A 93 12.51 -14.99 0.28
N GLY A 94 13.10 -15.10 -0.91
CA GLY A 94 13.45 -13.97 -1.78
C GLY A 94 14.96 -13.74 -1.84
N GLN A 95 15.37 -12.74 -2.61
CA GLN A 95 16.78 -12.48 -2.93
C GLN A 95 17.18 -11.03 -2.63
N GLY A 96 18.48 -10.83 -2.38
CA GLY A 96 19.10 -9.50 -2.40
C GLY A 96 19.13 -8.92 -3.81
N LYS A 97 19.15 -7.58 -3.90
CA LYS A 97 19.14 -6.84 -5.18
C LYS A 97 20.14 -5.69 -5.13
N MET A 98 20.87 -5.44 -6.22
CA MET A 98 21.82 -4.34 -6.26
C MET A 98 21.88 -3.67 -7.63
N LEU A 99 21.88 -2.33 -7.63
CA LEU A 99 22.23 -1.45 -8.73
C LEU A 99 23.68 -1.00 -8.54
N PHE A 100 24.53 -1.19 -9.54
CA PHE A 100 25.98 -0.98 -9.40
C PHE A 100 26.66 -0.82 -10.76
N LEU A 101 27.93 -0.41 -10.76
CA LEU A 101 28.79 -0.38 -11.93
C LEU A 101 29.64 -1.65 -12.03
N ARG A 102 29.74 -2.20 -13.24
CA ARG A 102 30.68 -3.26 -13.61
C ARG A 102 31.20 -2.98 -15.00
N ASN A 103 32.52 -2.91 -15.17
CA ASN A 103 33.18 -2.56 -16.44
C ASN A 103 32.66 -1.24 -17.02
N GLY A 104 32.35 -0.26 -16.16
CA GLY A 104 31.93 1.08 -16.56
C GLY A 104 30.47 1.22 -17.00
N VAL A 105 29.70 0.12 -17.02
CA VAL A 105 28.26 0.13 -17.34
C VAL A 105 27.40 -0.15 -16.11
N VAL A 106 26.15 0.30 -16.16
CA VAL A 106 25.16 0.10 -15.09
C VAL A 106 24.63 -1.33 -15.15
N CYS A 107 24.60 -2.00 -14.00
CA CYS A 107 24.10 -3.36 -13.83
C CYS A 107 23.06 -3.42 -12.72
N PHE A 108 22.06 -4.29 -12.87
CA PHE A 108 21.12 -4.66 -11.82
C PHE A 108 21.17 -6.17 -11.57
N ASP A 109 21.70 -6.59 -10.42
CA ASP A 109 21.84 -7.99 -10.04
C ASP A 109 20.76 -8.40 -9.05
N ILE A 110 20.16 -9.57 -9.28
CA ILE A 110 19.29 -10.28 -8.34
C ILE A 110 20.05 -11.54 -7.92
N GLY A 111 20.39 -11.64 -6.63
CA GLY A 111 21.25 -12.69 -6.11
C GLY A 111 20.81 -14.08 -6.54
N TRP A 112 21.74 -14.87 -7.08
CA TRP A 112 21.53 -16.25 -7.57
C TRP A 112 20.44 -16.42 -8.64
N VAL A 113 19.91 -15.31 -9.20
CA VAL A 113 18.92 -15.32 -10.28
C VAL A 113 19.56 -14.84 -11.57
N GLY A 114 20.27 -13.71 -11.54
CA GLY A 114 20.95 -13.18 -12.71
C GLY A 114 21.16 -11.66 -12.65
N CYS A 115 21.75 -11.13 -13.72
CA CYS A 115 22.09 -9.71 -13.83
C CYS A 115 21.55 -9.13 -15.14
N VAL A 116 20.89 -7.97 -15.05
CA VAL A 116 20.56 -7.13 -16.22
C VAL A 116 21.71 -6.15 -16.39
N THR A 117 22.39 -6.22 -17.53
CA THR A 117 23.55 -5.37 -17.85
C THR A 117 23.18 -4.36 -18.91
N GLY A 118 23.44 -3.08 -18.62
CA GLY A 118 23.38 -2.00 -19.60
C GLY A 118 24.50 -2.10 -20.64
N ARG A 119 24.57 -1.10 -21.51
CA ARG A 119 25.51 -1.01 -22.62
C ARG A 119 26.26 0.32 -22.65
N THR A 120 25.67 1.36 -22.08
CA THR A 120 26.25 2.71 -22.08
C THR A 120 27.31 2.82 -21.00
N HIS A 121 28.54 3.19 -21.39
CA HIS A 121 29.60 3.52 -20.45
C HIS A 121 29.30 4.86 -19.77
N VAL A 122 29.19 4.85 -18.44
CA VAL A 122 28.86 6.02 -17.59
C VAL A 122 30.02 6.40 -16.66
N SER A 123 31.16 5.71 -16.77
CA SER A 123 32.38 5.98 -16.02
C SER A 123 33.32 6.96 -16.75
N ASP A 124 32.76 7.94 -17.47
CA ASP A 124 33.51 8.90 -18.30
C ASP A 124 33.82 10.23 -17.55
N GLY A 125 33.48 10.32 -16.27
CA GLY A 125 33.63 11.51 -15.43
C GLY A 125 32.54 12.57 -15.62
N LYS A 126 31.52 12.33 -16.45
CA LYS A 126 30.35 13.21 -16.58
C LYS A 126 29.22 12.78 -15.65
N VAL A 127 28.28 13.69 -15.44
CA VAL A 127 27.06 13.41 -14.68
C VAL A 127 26.08 12.61 -15.56
N HIS A 128 25.63 11.48 -15.06
CA HIS A 128 24.59 10.64 -15.65
C HIS A 128 23.44 10.40 -14.66
N LEU A 129 22.22 10.31 -15.18
CA LEU A 129 21.07 9.77 -14.44
C LEU A 129 20.98 8.27 -14.74
N VAL A 130 21.25 7.44 -13.74
CA VAL A 130 21.23 5.98 -13.87
C VAL A 130 20.13 5.37 -13.02
N GLY A 131 19.67 4.17 -13.35
CA GLY A 131 18.66 3.53 -12.52
C GLY A 131 18.24 2.15 -12.99
N VAL A 132 17.21 1.65 -12.32
CA VAL A 132 16.43 0.49 -12.72
C VAL A 132 14.95 0.81 -12.53
N LYS A 133 14.10 0.31 -13.41
CA LYS A 133 12.66 0.26 -13.18
C LYS A 133 12.10 -1.13 -13.40
N PHE A 134 10.98 -1.43 -12.79
CA PHE A 134 10.19 -2.61 -13.09
C PHE A 134 8.86 -2.19 -13.69
N GLU A 135 8.58 -2.66 -14.89
CA GLU A 135 7.33 -2.45 -15.61
C GLU A 135 7.20 -3.57 -16.66
N ASP A 136 5.98 -3.86 -17.12
CA ASP A 136 5.72 -4.90 -18.12
C ASP A 136 6.30 -6.28 -17.74
N GLY A 137 6.39 -6.56 -16.44
CA GLY A 137 6.92 -7.83 -15.92
C GLY A 137 8.44 -8.01 -16.00
N ARG A 138 9.21 -6.96 -16.32
CA ARG A 138 10.68 -7.03 -16.48
C ARG A 138 11.40 -5.89 -15.76
N TYR A 139 12.63 -6.16 -15.35
CA TYR A 139 13.56 -5.13 -14.90
C TYR A 139 14.22 -4.46 -16.11
N LYS A 140 14.28 -3.14 -16.10
CA LYS A 140 14.87 -2.30 -17.16
C LYS A 140 15.90 -1.37 -16.54
N VAL A 141 17.18 -1.58 -16.84
CA VAL A 141 18.28 -0.67 -16.47
C VAL A 141 18.18 0.60 -17.31
N LEU A 142 18.40 1.75 -16.68
CA LEU A 142 18.23 3.07 -17.27
C LEU A 142 19.55 3.85 -17.28
N VAL A 143 19.79 4.57 -18.37
CA VAL A 143 20.82 5.62 -18.48
C VAL A 143 20.19 6.82 -19.19
N ASP A 144 20.28 7.98 -18.54
CA ASP A 144 19.78 9.28 -19.02
C ASP A 144 18.33 9.24 -19.55
N GLY A 145 17.48 8.56 -18.78
CA GLY A 145 16.04 8.42 -19.06
C GLY A 145 15.69 7.37 -20.13
N ARG A 146 16.67 6.66 -20.70
CA ARG A 146 16.48 5.62 -21.71
C ARG A 146 16.74 4.24 -21.14
N VAL A 147 16.02 3.24 -21.65
CA VAL A 147 16.29 1.82 -21.34
C VAL A 147 17.59 1.40 -22.01
N ASP A 148 18.56 0.99 -21.20
CA ASP A 148 19.91 0.62 -21.64
C ASP A 148 20.10 -0.91 -21.66
N GLY A 149 19.37 -1.63 -20.80
CA GLY A 149 19.26 -3.09 -20.79
C GLY A 149 17.96 -3.56 -20.13
N GLU A 150 17.47 -4.75 -20.47
CA GLU A 150 16.25 -5.32 -19.88
C GLU A 150 16.34 -6.84 -19.67
N GLY A 151 15.62 -7.36 -18.68
CA GLY A 151 15.56 -8.79 -18.42
C GLY A 151 15.01 -9.14 -17.04
N LEU A 152 15.11 -10.44 -16.73
CA LEU A 152 14.65 -11.07 -15.48
C LEU A 152 13.12 -10.90 -15.23
N HIS A 153 12.58 -11.78 -14.41
CA HIS A 153 11.18 -11.74 -13.96
C HIS A 153 11.15 -11.26 -12.50
N ALA A 154 9.98 -10.88 -12.01
CA ALA A 154 9.78 -10.50 -10.61
C ALA A 154 10.31 -11.58 -9.64
N VAL A 155 11.09 -11.16 -8.65
CA VAL A 155 11.65 -12.02 -7.61
C VAL A 155 11.46 -11.33 -6.26
N PRO A 156 10.81 -11.96 -5.26
CA PRO A 156 10.62 -11.38 -3.94
C PRO A 156 11.90 -10.79 -3.35
N ASP A 157 11.75 -9.67 -2.64
CA ASP A 157 12.82 -9.19 -1.77
C ASP A 157 12.94 -10.11 -0.56
N ASN A 158 14.16 -10.44 -0.16
CA ASN A 158 14.35 -11.16 1.10
C ASN A 158 14.13 -10.21 2.29
N SER A 159 13.34 -10.62 3.28
CA SER A 159 13.02 -9.81 4.46
C SER A 159 14.21 -9.50 5.35
N GLU A 160 15.30 -10.28 5.28
CA GLU A 160 16.54 -10.01 6.02
C GLU A 160 17.42 -8.94 5.36
N THR A 161 17.06 -8.46 4.17
CA THR A 161 17.86 -7.46 3.46
C THR A 161 17.58 -6.05 3.94
N ALA A 162 18.62 -5.22 3.94
CA ALA A 162 18.59 -3.81 4.30
C ALA A 162 19.17 -2.96 3.18
N ILE A 163 18.69 -1.72 3.11
CA ILE A 163 19.16 -0.72 2.15
C ILE A 163 20.59 -0.30 2.49
N ASN A 164 21.43 -0.32 1.47
CA ASN A 164 22.81 0.14 1.48
C ASN A 164 23.02 1.04 0.26
N ILE A 165 23.64 2.21 0.47
CA ILE A 165 23.88 3.21 -0.58
C ILE A 165 25.37 3.48 -0.64
N GLY A 166 25.96 3.31 -1.82
CA GLY A 166 27.37 3.63 -2.04
C GLY A 166 28.39 2.73 -1.32
N THR A 167 27.96 1.74 -0.53
CA THR A 167 28.86 0.89 0.26
C THR A 167 29.17 -0.42 -0.45
N ARG A 168 30.37 -0.96 -0.20
CA ARG A 168 30.83 -2.23 -0.74
C ARG A 168 29.91 -3.39 -0.40
N ILE A 169 29.76 -4.29 -1.36
CA ILE A 169 28.95 -5.51 -1.28
C ILE A 169 29.85 -6.68 -1.70
N GLY A 170 29.73 -7.81 -1.01
CA GLY A 170 30.53 -8.98 -1.31
C GLY A 170 29.98 -10.28 -0.73
N HIS A 171 30.49 -11.41 -1.20
CA HIS A 171 30.06 -12.74 -0.75
C HIS A 171 30.41 -13.05 0.72
N HIS A 172 31.26 -12.21 1.32
CA HIS A 172 31.59 -12.20 2.74
C HIS A 172 31.47 -10.78 3.27
N VAL A 173 31.15 -10.64 4.56
CA VAL A 173 31.10 -9.32 5.23
C VAL A 173 32.45 -8.62 5.08
N GLY A 174 32.41 -7.37 4.61
CA GLY A 174 33.60 -6.53 4.37
C GLY A 174 34.31 -6.76 3.02
N SER A 175 33.93 -7.77 2.23
CA SER A 175 34.43 -7.99 0.87
C SER A 175 33.79 -7.02 -0.14
N ASP A 176 34.49 -6.76 -1.25
CA ASP A 176 34.03 -5.98 -2.40
C ASP A 176 34.06 -6.74 -3.73
N ASP A 177 34.08 -8.06 -3.65
CA ASP A 177 34.13 -8.95 -4.81
C ASP A 177 32.89 -8.84 -5.71
N MET A 178 31.73 -8.44 -5.17
CA MET A 178 30.58 -8.03 -5.99
C MET A 178 30.75 -6.60 -6.51
N ALA A 179 30.89 -5.63 -5.60
CA ALA A 179 31.17 -4.24 -5.94
C ALA A 179 31.85 -3.50 -4.77
N PRO A 180 32.85 -2.64 -5.05
CA PRO A 180 33.46 -1.78 -4.03
C PRO A 180 32.56 -0.60 -3.67
N ASP A 181 32.99 0.17 -2.67
CA ASP A 181 32.38 1.47 -2.37
C ASP A 181 32.31 2.33 -3.64
N PHE A 182 31.26 3.12 -3.78
CA PHE A 182 31.18 4.10 -4.86
C PHE A 182 32.28 5.14 -4.70
N SER A 183 32.98 5.46 -5.80
CA SER A 183 34.01 6.48 -5.82
C SER A 183 33.63 7.52 -6.87
N GLY A 184 33.42 8.75 -6.45
CA GLY A 184 32.85 9.83 -7.26
C GLY A 184 31.63 10.43 -6.57
N ASP A 185 30.84 11.21 -7.32
CA ASP A 185 29.62 11.81 -6.80
C ASP A 185 28.45 10.83 -6.96
N LEU A 186 27.75 10.54 -5.86
CA LEU A 186 26.52 9.76 -5.83
C LEU A 186 25.46 10.57 -5.08
N THR A 187 24.44 11.02 -5.81
CA THR A 187 23.39 11.89 -5.27
C THR A 187 22.01 11.46 -5.75
N ASN A 188 20.97 11.96 -5.10
CA ASN A 188 19.57 11.72 -5.48
C ASN A 188 19.24 10.22 -5.69
N VAL A 189 19.71 9.36 -4.79
CA VAL A 189 19.30 7.95 -4.77
C VAL A 189 17.85 7.92 -4.33
N GLU A 190 16.97 7.75 -5.29
CA GLU A 190 15.54 7.95 -5.14
C GLU A 190 14.82 6.68 -5.57
N TYR A 191 14.15 6.05 -4.61
CA TYR A 191 13.20 5.01 -4.89
C TYR A 191 11.82 5.64 -5.03
N ARG A 192 11.16 5.37 -6.16
CA ARG A 192 9.75 5.62 -6.38
C ARG A 192 9.10 4.26 -6.55
N GLY A 193 8.34 3.84 -5.55
CA GLY A 193 7.42 2.72 -5.71
C GLY A 193 6.31 3.07 -6.71
N PRO A 194 5.23 2.29 -6.78
CA PRO A 194 4.02 2.75 -7.46
C PRO A 194 3.61 4.07 -6.80
N ALA A 195 3.78 5.19 -7.52
CA ALA A 195 3.75 6.57 -7.06
C ALA A 195 3.39 6.77 -5.58
N GLU A 196 4.40 6.96 -4.72
CA GLU A 196 4.18 7.67 -3.46
C GLU A 196 3.87 9.13 -3.83
N ILE A 197 2.65 9.55 -3.54
CA ILE A 197 2.22 10.93 -3.74
C ILE A 197 2.61 11.68 -2.47
N GLU A 198 3.54 12.61 -2.63
CA GLU A 198 3.96 13.57 -1.60
C GLU A 198 2.74 14.31 -1.01
N ASP A 199 2.86 14.61 0.28
CA ASP A 199 1.81 15.10 1.18
C ASP A 199 1.02 16.30 0.64
N GLU A 200 -0.29 16.13 0.48
CA GLU A 200 -1.28 17.19 0.67
C GLU A 200 -2.53 16.62 1.36
N GLU A 201 -3.07 17.38 2.31
CA GLU A 201 -3.96 16.98 3.41
C GLU A 201 -4.89 15.77 3.18
N TYR A 202 -4.71 14.74 4.00
CA TYR A 202 -5.75 13.75 4.29
C TYR A 202 -6.42 14.12 5.61
N GLU A 203 -7.71 14.41 5.58
CA GLU A 203 -8.50 14.42 6.81
C GLU A 203 -8.94 12.97 7.12
N VAL A 204 -8.34 12.37 8.15
CA VAL A 204 -8.80 11.10 8.71
C VAL A 204 -10.05 11.40 9.55
N VAL A 205 -11.23 11.06 9.04
CA VAL A 205 -12.44 11.06 9.85
C VAL A 205 -12.42 9.84 10.75
N VAL A 206 -12.01 10.02 12.00
CA VAL A 206 -12.14 9.00 13.05
C VAL A 206 -13.58 9.06 13.58
N PRO A 207 -14.40 7.99 13.49
CA PRO A 207 -15.62 7.93 14.28
C PRO A 207 -15.22 7.75 15.74
N VAL A 208 -15.38 8.80 16.55
CA VAL A 208 -15.19 8.71 18.00
C VAL A 208 -16.35 7.88 18.56
N ALA A 209 -16.08 6.65 18.97
CA ALA A 209 -16.92 6.01 19.97
C ALA A 209 -16.63 6.72 21.30
N THR A 210 -17.52 7.61 21.75
CA THR A 210 -17.40 8.20 23.08
C THR A 210 -17.74 7.13 24.12
N ALA A 211 -16.71 6.42 24.60
CA ALA A 211 -16.70 5.97 25.99
C ALA A 211 -16.40 7.22 26.83
N VAL A 212 -17.41 7.71 27.53
CA VAL A 212 -17.26 8.81 28.48
C VAL A 212 -16.48 8.31 29.69
N ASP A 213 -15.35 8.94 29.94
CA ASP A 213 -14.59 8.76 31.17
C ASP A 213 -15.37 9.42 32.32
N LYS A 214 -15.93 8.59 33.22
CA LYS A 214 -16.00 8.91 34.64
C LYS A 214 -15.48 7.70 35.41
N MET A 215 -14.42 7.97 36.16
CA MET A 215 -13.65 7.06 36.98
C MET A 215 -14.40 5.89 37.62
N ALA A 216 -13.72 4.76 37.51
CA ALA A 216 -13.48 3.74 38.54
C ALA A 216 -14.52 2.63 38.80
N VAL A 217 -13.89 1.48 39.08
CA VAL A 217 -14.31 0.31 39.86
C VAL A 217 -14.97 -0.87 39.09
N SER A 218 -14.12 -1.89 38.92
CA SER A 218 -14.31 -3.35 39.04
C SER A 218 -15.41 -4.11 38.26
N GLU A 219 -14.92 -5.19 37.64
CA GLU A 219 -15.53 -6.51 37.49
C GLU A 219 -16.72 -6.74 36.53
N ALA A 220 -16.46 -7.72 35.65
CA ALA A 220 -17.36 -8.72 35.09
C ALA A 220 -18.58 -8.29 34.24
N ILE A 221 -18.47 -8.63 32.95
CA ILE A 221 -19.46 -9.35 32.12
C ILE A 221 -20.94 -8.97 32.35
N SER A 222 -21.55 -8.32 31.35
CA SER A 222 -22.89 -8.73 30.89
C SER A 222 -23.15 -8.32 29.44
N LEU A 223 -23.07 -9.31 28.56
CA LEU A 223 -23.69 -9.29 27.23
C LEU A 223 -25.20 -9.22 27.41
N ARG A 224 -25.81 -8.04 27.25
CA ARG A 224 -27.21 -7.81 26.82
C ARG A 224 -27.55 -6.33 26.93
N SER A 225 -27.30 -5.57 25.86
CA SER A 225 -28.08 -4.40 25.40
C SER A 225 -27.26 -3.51 24.46
N PHE A 226 -27.02 -3.96 23.22
CA PHE A 226 -26.66 -3.05 22.14
C PHE A 226 -27.92 -2.76 21.32
N ASN A 227 -28.65 -1.74 21.74
CA ASN A 227 -29.68 -1.10 20.95
C ASN A 227 -28.97 -0.10 20.02
N LEU A 228 -28.75 -0.50 18.76
CA LEU A 228 -28.01 0.27 17.74
C LEU A 228 -28.98 1.08 16.87
N SER A 229 -29.71 2.04 17.45
CA SER A 229 -30.63 2.88 16.67
C SER A 229 -30.02 4.19 16.15
N GLU A 230 -28.85 4.63 16.61
CA GLU A 230 -28.29 5.91 16.15
C GLU A 230 -26.77 5.86 16.06
N SER A 231 -26.24 5.73 14.84
CA SER A 231 -24.82 5.95 14.54
C SER A 231 -24.69 7.26 13.76
N THR A 232 -24.19 8.31 14.42
CA THR A 232 -23.98 9.63 13.82
C THR A 232 -22.62 9.72 13.13
N CYS A 233 -22.60 10.21 11.88
CA CYS A 233 -21.40 10.66 11.20
C CYS A 233 -20.98 12.01 11.82
N THR A 234 -19.82 12.08 12.47
CA THR A 234 -19.29 13.30 13.10
C THR A 234 -18.02 13.75 12.38
N VAL A 235 -18.19 14.32 11.19
CA VAL A 235 -17.13 15.09 10.48
C VAL A 235 -17.32 16.56 10.88
N GLU A 236 -16.26 17.28 11.28
CA GLU A 236 -16.35 18.73 11.46
C GLU A 236 -16.77 19.41 10.15
N GLY A 237 -17.79 20.26 10.20
CA GLY A 237 -18.44 20.84 9.01
C GLY A 237 -19.66 20.07 8.47
N CYS A 238 -19.89 18.82 8.89
CA CYS A 238 -21.11 18.07 8.57
C CYS A 238 -22.25 18.50 9.52
N LYS A 239 -22.99 19.55 9.17
CA LYS A 239 -24.17 20.04 9.92
C LYS A 239 -25.44 19.22 9.65
N THR A 240 -25.38 17.90 9.58
CA THR A 240 -26.61 17.09 9.45
C THR A 240 -26.74 16.12 10.62
N ARG A 241 -27.61 16.49 11.57
CA ARG A 241 -28.27 15.51 12.43
C ARG A 241 -29.09 14.57 11.53
N SER A 242 -28.82 13.27 11.64
CA SER A 242 -29.70 12.15 11.32
C SER A 242 -30.87 12.39 10.35
N SER A 243 -30.62 12.24 9.04
CA SER A 243 -31.65 11.81 8.08
C SER A 243 -31.07 11.29 6.75
N GLY A 244 -30.34 10.15 6.78
CA GLY A 244 -30.23 9.19 5.67
C GLY A 244 -29.80 9.65 4.26
N THR A 245 -29.41 10.90 4.05
CA THR A 245 -29.18 11.48 2.72
C THR A 245 -27.81 12.16 2.73
N ALA A 246 -26.94 11.76 1.81
CA ALA A 246 -25.60 12.29 1.68
C ALA A 246 -25.62 13.74 1.17
N PRO A 247 -24.62 14.57 1.51
CA PRO A 247 -24.47 15.88 0.89
C PRO A 247 -24.31 15.71 -0.62
N ARG A 248 -25.17 16.37 -1.37
CA ARG A 248 -25.15 16.40 -2.84
C ARG A 248 -24.14 17.40 -3.39
N GLU A 249 -23.69 18.32 -2.53
CA GLU A 249 -22.81 19.43 -2.87
C GLU A 249 -21.69 19.53 -1.83
N LEU A 250 -20.50 19.93 -2.30
CA LEU A 250 -19.31 20.19 -1.49
C LEU A 250 -18.66 21.48 -2.00
N GLY A 251 -18.96 22.60 -1.34
CA GLY A 251 -18.61 23.92 -1.89
C GLY A 251 -19.30 24.14 -3.25
N ASP A 252 -18.51 24.44 -4.27
CA ASP A 252 -18.99 24.65 -5.65
C ASP A 252 -19.11 23.34 -6.45
N PHE A 253 -18.81 22.18 -5.84
CA PHE A 253 -18.82 20.88 -6.51
C PHE A 253 -20.10 20.10 -6.23
N VAL A 254 -20.53 19.29 -7.20
CA VAL A 254 -21.70 18.40 -7.08
C VAL A 254 -21.28 16.94 -7.06
N ASP A 255 -22.04 16.07 -6.40
CA ASP A 255 -21.84 14.62 -6.44
C ASP A 255 -22.28 14.04 -7.80
N LEU A 256 -21.30 13.87 -8.68
CA LEU A 256 -21.44 13.34 -10.03
C LEU A 256 -21.77 11.83 -10.04
N ALA A 257 -21.46 11.11 -8.95
CA ALA A 257 -21.69 9.67 -8.90
C ALA A 257 -23.18 9.34 -8.83
N GLN A 258 -23.99 10.21 -8.21
CA GLN A 258 -25.42 9.97 -7.99
C GLN A 258 -26.23 9.88 -9.29
N SER A 259 -25.83 10.60 -10.34
CA SER A 259 -26.41 10.52 -11.69
C SER A 259 -25.67 9.53 -12.60
N GLY A 260 -24.62 8.88 -12.11
CA GLY A 260 -23.81 7.95 -12.86
C GLY A 260 -24.44 6.57 -13.03
N LYS A 261 -23.77 5.72 -13.81
CA LYS A 261 -24.11 4.31 -13.97
C LYS A 261 -22.99 3.45 -13.37
N ALA A 262 -23.28 2.78 -12.27
CA ALA A 262 -22.32 1.93 -11.59
C ALA A 262 -22.30 0.50 -12.12
N SER A 263 -21.12 -0.12 -12.11
CA SER A 263 -20.90 -1.55 -12.38
C SER A 263 -19.83 -2.10 -11.43
N GLN A 264 -19.75 -3.42 -11.32
CA GLN A 264 -18.74 -4.10 -10.50
C GLN A 264 -18.38 -5.43 -11.12
N SER A 265 -17.24 -5.99 -10.73
CA SER A 265 -16.68 -7.23 -11.28
C SER A 265 -17.61 -8.43 -11.11
N SER A 266 -18.31 -8.52 -9.98
CA SER A 266 -19.20 -9.62 -9.64
C SER A 266 -20.22 -9.20 -8.58
N ASN A 267 -21.28 -9.97 -8.39
CA ASN A 267 -22.26 -9.76 -7.33
C ASN A 267 -22.22 -10.94 -6.35
N TYR A 268 -22.10 -10.68 -5.04
CA TYR A 268 -22.13 -11.74 -4.03
C TYR A 268 -23.49 -12.45 -3.98
N GLY A 269 -24.59 -11.73 -4.20
CA GLY A 269 -25.93 -12.27 -4.19
C GLY A 269 -26.94 -11.33 -4.83
N HIS A 270 -28.18 -11.80 -4.93
CA HIS A 270 -29.29 -11.04 -5.50
C HIS A 270 -29.51 -9.72 -4.73
N GLY A 271 -29.53 -8.59 -5.44
CA GLY A 271 -29.71 -7.25 -4.85
C GLY A 271 -28.46 -6.68 -4.18
N MET A 272 -27.26 -7.16 -4.48
CA MET A 272 -26.01 -6.55 -4.01
C MET A 272 -25.28 -5.80 -5.14
N ASP A 273 -26.06 -5.17 -6.00
CA ASP A 273 -25.60 -4.52 -7.23
C ASP A 273 -24.79 -3.26 -6.98
N ALA A 274 -23.93 -2.93 -7.95
CA ALA A 274 -23.04 -1.77 -7.91
C ALA A 274 -23.78 -0.45 -7.67
N CYS A 275 -25.00 -0.29 -8.20
CA CYS A 275 -25.80 0.94 -8.11
C CYS A 275 -26.19 1.31 -6.67
N HIS A 276 -26.16 0.36 -5.73
CA HIS A 276 -26.47 0.66 -4.33
C HIS A 276 -25.45 1.59 -3.66
N ALA A 277 -24.22 1.66 -4.17
CA ALA A 277 -23.19 2.56 -3.65
C ALA A 277 -23.40 4.03 -4.05
N ILE A 278 -24.21 4.35 -5.07
CA ILE A 278 -24.35 5.73 -5.59
C ILE A 278 -25.73 6.35 -5.37
N ARG A 279 -26.60 5.70 -4.61
CA ARG A 279 -28.00 6.14 -4.42
C ARG A 279 -28.18 7.38 -3.51
N GLY A 280 -27.09 7.93 -2.97
CA GLY A 280 -27.13 9.05 -2.03
C GLY A 280 -27.71 8.72 -0.64
N ASN A 281 -27.83 7.43 -0.31
CA ASN A 281 -28.30 6.96 1.00
C ASN A 281 -27.38 5.85 1.54
N PHE A 282 -26.67 6.17 2.62
CA PHE A 282 -25.72 5.29 3.32
C PHE A 282 -26.35 4.52 4.49
N SER A 283 -27.67 4.54 4.63
CA SER A 283 -28.42 3.79 5.64
C SER A 283 -29.15 2.61 5.02
N SER A 284 -29.35 1.57 5.82
CA SER A 284 -30.14 0.39 5.45
C SER A 284 -31.38 0.28 6.34
N LYS A 285 -32.57 0.18 5.73
CA LYS A 285 -33.85 0.02 6.45
C LYS A 285 -33.90 -1.22 7.34
N SER A 286 -33.16 -2.28 6.98
CA SER A 286 -33.09 -3.54 7.72
C SER A 286 -31.74 -3.76 8.39
N GLY A 287 -30.94 -2.70 8.56
CA GLY A 287 -29.54 -2.81 8.96
C GLY A 287 -28.69 -3.52 7.91
N PHE A 288 -27.40 -3.69 8.17
CA PHE A 288 -26.45 -4.23 7.19
C PHE A 288 -26.43 -5.76 7.11
N GLY A 289 -27.38 -6.45 7.75
CA GLY A 289 -27.46 -7.92 7.80
C GLY A 289 -28.17 -8.58 6.62
N GLY A 290 -28.95 -7.84 5.83
CA GLY A 290 -29.72 -8.36 4.69
C GLY A 290 -29.09 -8.05 3.32
N ALA A 291 -29.45 -8.85 2.31
CA ALA A 291 -29.19 -8.52 0.90
C ALA A 291 -30.05 -7.32 0.46
N GLY A 292 -29.58 -6.50 -0.49
CA GLY A 292 -30.39 -5.40 -1.06
C GLY A 292 -29.97 -3.98 -0.73
N THR A 293 -29.00 -3.75 0.16
CA THR A 293 -28.80 -2.41 0.75
C THR A 293 -27.39 -1.84 0.62
N TYR A 294 -26.50 -2.51 -0.09
CA TYR A 294 -25.14 -2.09 -0.38
C TYR A 294 -24.61 -2.86 -1.60
N SER A 295 -23.55 -2.36 -2.21
CA SER A 295 -22.80 -3.10 -3.23
C SER A 295 -21.93 -4.16 -2.55
N HIS A 296 -21.84 -5.36 -3.14
CA HIS A 296 -20.97 -6.42 -2.63
C HIS A 296 -20.46 -7.31 -3.78
N THR A 297 -19.14 -7.37 -3.97
CA THR A 297 -18.52 -8.31 -4.91
C THR A 297 -18.46 -9.73 -4.34
N SER A 298 -18.42 -10.75 -5.19
CA SER A 298 -18.37 -12.14 -4.73
C SER A 298 -17.17 -12.42 -3.82
N GLN A 299 -17.33 -13.32 -2.85
CA GLN A 299 -16.26 -13.70 -1.94
C GLN A 299 -15.03 -14.28 -2.64
N ASN A 300 -15.18 -14.91 -3.80
CA ASN A 300 -14.06 -15.51 -4.55
C ASN A 300 -13.72 -14.74 -5.82
N ASP A 301 -14.09 -13.46 -5.87
CA ASP A 301 -13.67 -12.58 -6.93
C ASP A 301 -12.15 -12.41 -6.89
N ARG A 302 -11.47 -12.82 -7.97
CA ARG A 302 -10.01 -12.78 -8.05
C ARG A 302 -9.47 -11.41 -8.36
N PHE A 303 -10.28 -10.51 -8.92
CA PHE A 303 -9.87 -9.15 -9.29
C PHE A 303 -11.04 -8.22 -9.04
N PRO A 304 -11.45 -8.06 -7.77
CA PRO A 304 -12.62 -7.28 -7.41
C PRO A 304 -12.44 -5.83 -7.86
N PHE A 305 -13.44 -5.31 -8.56
CA PHE A 305 -13.55 -3.88 -8.84
C PHE A 305 -14.99 -3.40 -8.66
N TRP A 306 -15.12 -2.11 -8.36
CA TRP A 306 -16.36 -1.37 -8.46
C TRP A 306 -16.08 -0.08 -9.24
N GLU A 307 -16.99 0.37 -10.11
CA GLU A 307 -16.82 1.61 -10.85
C GLU A 307 -18.13 2.35 -11.06
N VAL A 308 -18.03 3.65 -11.33
CA VAL A 308 -19.12 4.49 -11.80
C VAL A 308 -18.72 5.23 -13.06
N ASN A 309 -19.53 5.10 -14.12
CA ASN A 309 -19.45 5.93 -15.31
C ASN A 309 -20.31 7.18 -15.10
N LEU A 310 -19.66 8.36 -15.08
CA LEU A 310 -20.26 9.67 -14.81
C LEU A 310 -21.20 10.17 -15.92
N GLN A 311 -21.36 9.41 -17.00
CA GLN A 311 -22.20 9.70 -18.18
C GLN A 311 -21.77 10.92 -19.01
N ARG A 312 -20.87 11.76 -18.51
CA ARG A 312 -20.21 12.86 -19.21
C ARG A 312 -18.76 12.99 -18.77
N ASP A 313 -17.93 13.57 -19.63
CA ASP A 313 -16.57 13.94 -19.24
C ASP A 313 -16.68 15.11 -18.25
N SER A 314 -16.09 14.95 -17.08
CA SER A 314 -16.25 15.86 -15.95
C SER A 314 -14.89 16.22 -15.37
N THR A 315 -14.84 17.32 -14.62
CA THR A 315 -13.66 17.68 -13.84
C THR A 315 -13.87 17.23 -12.40
N CYS A 316 -13.12 16.23 -11.94
CA CYS A 316 -13.27 15.66 -10.60
C CYS A 316 -12.28 16.28 -9.61
N GLN A 317 -12.74 16.56 -8.40
CA GLN A 317 -11.96 17.18 -7.31
C GLN A 317 -11.81 16.26 -6.09
N GLU A 318 -12.84 15.49 -5.74
CA GLU A 318 -12.82 14.70 -4.51
C GLU A 318 -13.65 13.43 -4.63
N VAL A 319 -13.21 12.34 -3.99
CA VAL A 319 -13.93 11.06 -3.95
C VAL A 319 -14.10 10.62 -2.50
N HIS A 320 -15.33 10.35 -2.09
CA HIS A 320 -15.61 9.77 -0.78
C HIS A 320 -15.98 8.31 -0.93
N VAL A 321 -15.44 7.45 -0.07
CA VAL A 321 -15.73 6.02 -0.05
C VAL A 321 -16.19 5.61 1.33
N TYR A 322 -17.35 4.95 1.39
CA TYR A 322 -17.98 4.48 2.61
C TYR A 322 -18.17 2.96 2.52
N GLY A 323 -17.51 2.24 3.41
CA GLY A 323 -17.62 0.78 3.53
C GLY A 323 -18.80 0.38 4.39
N ARG A 324 -19.02 -0.93 4.50
CA ARG A 324 -19.99 -1.47 5.45
C ARG A 324 -19.49 -1.33 6.90
N PRO A 325 -20.29 -0.79 7.82
CA PRO A 325 -19.95 -0.73 9.24
C PRO A 325 -19.62 -2.12 9.82
N GLY A 326 -18.55 -2.20 10.62
CA GLY A 326 -18.05 -3.44 11.21
C GLY A 326 -17.22 -4.33 10.29
N PHE A 327 -17.06 -3.96 9.01
CA PHE A 327 -16.27 -4.72 8.01
C PHE A 327 -15.20 -3.85 7.36
N SER A 328 -14.64 -2.89 8.10
CA SER A 328 -13.73 -1.88 7.56
C SER A 328 -12.41 -2.43 6.98
N ARG A 329 -11.97 -3.63 7.42
CA ARG A 329 -10.89 -4.39 6.77
C ARG A 329 -11.09 -4.60 5.26
N ARG A 330 -12.34 -4.63 4.81
CA ARG A 330 -12.70 -4.75 3.39
C ARG A 330 -12.38 -3.49 2.58
N LEU A 331 -11.99 -2.39 3.24
CA LEU A 331 -11.47 -1.20 2.57
C LEU A 331 -9.95 -1.07 2.65
N VAL A 332 -9.23 -2.10 3.12
CA VAL A 332 -7.76 -2.16 3.07
C VAL A 332 -7.30 -2.36 1.62
N GLY A 333 -6.21 -1.67 1.24
CA GLY A 333 -5.56 -1.82 -0.05
C GLY A 333 -6.47 -1.48 -1.22
N ILE A 334 -6.96 -0.25 -1.29
CA ILE A 334 -7.81 0.23 -2.40
C ILE A 334 -6.97 1.08 -3.34
N LYS A 335 -7.19 0.92 -4.64
CA LYS A 335 -6.72 1.83 -5.68
C LYS A 335 -7.92 2.54 -6.31
N ILE A 336 -7.91 3.87 -6.32
CA ILE A 336 -8.86 4.71 -7.04
C ILE A 336 -8.25 5.06 -8.38
N VAL A 337 -8.93 4.72 -9.47
CA VAL A 337 -8.50 4.95 -10.85
C VAL A 337 -9.51 5.91 -11.49
N PHE A 338 -9.05 7.07 -11.90
CA PHE A 338 -9.81 8.00 -12.74
C PHE A 338 -9.51 7.66 -14.20
N LEU A 339 -10.52 7.39 -15.01
CA LEU A 339 -10.35 7.03 -16.41
C LEU A 339 -11.10 7.98 -17.34
N ASP A 340 -10.57 8.15 -18.55
CA ASP A 340 -11.23 8.85 -19.64
C ASP A 340 -12.35 8.02 -20.28
N SER A 341 -12.98 8.55 -21.33
CA SER A 341 -14.06 7.87 -22.07
C SER A 341 -13.62 6.62 -22.84
N ASN A 342 -12.32 6.48 -23.12
CA ASN A 342 -11.70 5.30 -23.71
C ASN A 342 -11.26 4.28 -22.66
N ARG A 343 -11.53 4.54 -21.37
CA ARG A 343 -11.07 3.74 -20.22
C ARG A 343 -9.54 3.76 -20.06
N SER A 344 -8.86 4.79 -20.56
CA SER A 344 -7.44 5.03 -20.30
C SER A 344 -7.29 5.70 -18.92
N PRO A 345 -6.33 5.27 -18.08
CA PRO A 345 -6.12 5.88 -16.78
C PRO A 345 -5.58 7.32 -16.94
N LEU A 346 -6.25 8.27 -16.29
CA LEU A 346 -5.85 9.67 -16.15
C LEU A 346 -5.07 9.90 -14.84
N LEU A 347 -5.48 9.21 -13.77
CA LEU A 347 -4.79 9.17 -12.49
C LEU A 347 -5.09 7.86 -11.78
N GLU A 348 -4.09 7.30 -11.10
CA GLU A 348 -4.26 6.20 -10.16
C GLU A 348 -3.77 6.62 -8.78
N LYS A 349 -4.57 6.33 -7.76
CA LYS A 349 -4.27 6.65 -6.36
C LYS A 349 -4.47 5.44 -5.49
N VAL A 350 -3.40 5.00 -4.83
CA VAL A 350 -3.49 3.94 -3.82
C VAL A 350 -3.84 4.56 -2.46
N PHE A 351 -4.86 4.00 -1.82
CA PHE A 351 -5.24 4.23 -0.44
C PHE A 351 -5.04 2.93 0.36
N PRO A 352 -3.94 2.80 1.11
CA PRO A 352 -3.61 1.58 1.83
C PRO A 352 -4.64 1.22 2.92
N ASN A 353 -5.20 2.23 3.59
CA ASN A 353 -6.16 2.08 4.71
C ASN A 353 -5.72 1.07 5.80
N GLN A 354 -4.44 1.06 6.17
CA GLN A 354 -3.90 0.09 7.13
C GLN A 354 -4.57 0.16 8.52
N GLY A 355 -5.12 1.33 8.88
CA GLY A 355 -5.92 1.52 10.09
C GLY A 355 -7.32 0.88 10.05
N CYS A 356 -7.69 0.22 8.95
CA CYS A 356 -9.02 -0.36 8.74
C CYS A 356 -10.13 0.67 9.01
N HIS A 357 -10.03 1.86 8.42
CA HIS A 357 -11.07 2.88 8.52
C HIS A 357 -12.30 2.47 7.70
N GLY A 358 -13.49 2.68 8.28
CA GLY A 358 -14.77 2.32 7.65
C GLY A 358 -15.21 3.27 6.54
N ALA A 359 -14.56 4.42 6.42
CA ALA A 359 -14.75 5.39 5.35
C ALA A 359 -13.46 6.21 5.18
N PHE A 360 -13.29 6.80 4.01
CA PHE A 360 -12.21 7.73 3.72
C PHE A 360 -12.59 8.68 2.60
N LYS A 361 -11.83 9.77 2.48
CA LYS A 361 -11.94 10.74 1.41
C LYS A 361 -10.60 10.85 0.69
N LEU A 362 -10.67 11.04 -0.62
CA LEU A 362 -9.53 11.41 -1.46
C LEU A 362 -9.82 12.77 -2.06
N ARG A 363 -9.22 13.81 -1.49
CA ARG A 363 -9.19 15.13 -2.10
C ARG A 363 -7.99 15.22 -3.04
N LEU A 364 -8.21 15.74 -4.24
CA LEU A 364 -7.17 15.90 -5.24
C LEU A 364 -6.52 17.27 -5.08
N THR A 365 -5.19 17.34 -5.10
CA THR A 365 -4.45 18.61 -5.14
C THR A 365 -4.86 19.48 -6.31
N ASN A 366 -4.99 18.85 -7.48
CA ASN A 366 -5.48 19.49 -8.69
C ASN A 366 -6.70 18.72 -9.20
N PRO A 367 -7.80 19.41 -9.56
CA PRO A 367 -8.90 18.75 -10.23
C PRO A 367 -8.45 18.06 -11.52
N ILE A 368 -8.98 16.87 -11.80
CA ILE A 368 -8.67 16.10 -13.00
C ILE A 368 -9.78 16.32 -14.01
N ALA A 369 -9.47 16.94 -15.13
CA ALA A 369 -10.40 17.11 -16.24
C ALA A 369 -10.58 15.82 -17.05
N SER A 370 -11.64 15.78 -17.86
CA SER A 370 -11.92 14.69 -18.82
C SER A 370 -12.19 13.32 -18.19
N VAL A 371 -12.53 13.26 -16.90
CA VAL A 371 -12.87 12.00 -16.23
C VAL A 371 -14.24 11.52 -16.69
N ARG A 372 -14.30 10.30 -17.21
CA ARG A 372 -15.55 9.60 -17.52
C ARG A 372 -15.90 8.55 -16.47
N ILE A 373 -14.90 7.88 -15.90
CA ILE A 373 -15.09 6.74 -15.01
C ILE A 373 -14.24 6.94 -13.75
N VAL A 374 -14.82 6.66 -12.59
CA VAL A 374 -14.07 6.47 -11.34
C VAL A 374 -14.21 5.02 -10.93
N ARG A 375 -13.09 4.33 -10.76
CA ARG A 375 -13.02 2.91 -10.41
C ARG A 375 -12.26 2.70 -9.10
N LEU A 376 -12.73 1.76 -8.29
CA LEU A 376 -12.07 1.21 -7.13
C LEU A 376 -11.58 -0.21 -7.46
N GLU A 377 -10.30 -0.49 -7.23
CA GLU A 377 -9.68 -1.80 -7.41
C GLU A 377 -8.96 -2.23 -6.12
N LYS A 378 -8.80 -3.53 -5.90
CA LYS A 378 -7.93 -4.02 -4.83
C LYS A 378 -6.47 -4.02 -5.27
N THR A 379 -5.58 -3.49 -4.43
CA THR A 379 -4.13 -3.50 -4.67
C THR A 379 -3.51 -4.86 -4.39
N ASN A 380 -4.08 -5.62 -3.47
CA ASN A 380 -3.74 -7.02 -3.24
C ASN A 380 -4.98 -7.91 -3.44
N PRO A 381 -5.35 -8.21 -4.69
CA PRO A 381 -6.54 -8.99 -4.99
C PRO A 381 -6.45 -10.45 -4.50
N ASN A 382 -5.25 -10.93 -4.17
CA ASN A 382 -5.00 -12.28 -3.66
C ASN A 382 -4.96 -12.34 -2.11
N ALA A 383 -5.21 -11.23 -1.42
CA ALA A 383 -5.30 -11.20 0.03
C ALA A 383 -6.37 -12.20 0.52
N GLY A 384 -6.04 -12.99 1.54
CA GLY A 384 -6.94 -13.97 2.11
C GLY A 384 -8.13 -13.35 2.85
N GLY A 385 -9.14 -14.17 3.15
CA GLY A 385 -10.26 -13.76 4.02
C GLY A 385 -11.23 -12.77 3.35
N ASP A 386 -11.72 -11.80 4.10
CA ASP A 386 -12.74 -10.84 3.64
C ASP A 386 -12.15 -9.65 2.86
N GLU A 387 -10.83 -9.46 2.91
CA GLU A 387 -10.12 -8.28 2.38
C GLU A 387 -10.10 -8.24 0.85
N LYS A 388 -10.35 -9.38 0.21
CA LYS A 388 -10.53 -9.54 -1.24
C LYS A 388 -11.89 -9.08 -1.78
N THR A 389 -12.78 -8.54 -0.96
CA THR A 389 -14.13 -8.15 -1.43
C THR A 389 -14.36 -6.65 -1.30
N PHE A 390 -15.08 -6.08 -2.26
CA PHE A 390 -15.68 -4.78 -2.08
C PHE A 390 -17.04 -4.93 -1.43
N ASN A 391 -17.27 -4.12 -0.40
CA ASN A 391 -18.55 -4.02 0.25
C ASN A 391 -18.84 -2.54 0.57
N LEU A 392 -19.45 -1.89 -0.40
CA LEU A 392 -19.55 -0.44 -0.50
C LEU A 392 -20.96 -0.01 -0.15
N ASN A 393 -21.05 0.80 0.90
CA ASN A 393 -22.28 1.43 1.33
C ASN A 393 -22.51 2.75 0.58
N GLY A 394 -21.42 3.40 0.15
CA GLY A 394 -21.46 4.70 -0.50
C GLY A 394 -20.19 5.01 -1.26
N VAL A 395 -20.32 5.59 -2.45
CA VAL A 395 -19.24 6.28 -3.16
C VAL A 395 -19.80 7.59 -3.70
N GLN A 396 -19.09 8.68 -3.44
CA GLN A 396 -19.41 10.01 -3.97
C GLN A 396 -18.23 10.52 -4.78
N VAL A 397 -18.50 11.25 -5.86
CA VAL A 397 -17.48 11.86 -6.73
C VAL A 397 -17.84 13.32 -6.91
N PHE A 398 -17.13 14.23 -6.26
CA PHE A 398 -17.37 15.66 -6.34
C PHE A 398 -16.58 16.29 -7.47
N GLY A 399 -17.26 17.09 -8.29
CA GLY A 399 -16.68 17.78 -9.42
C GLY A 399 -17.67 18.72 -10.13
N VAL A 400 -17.29 19.16 -11.35
CA VAL A 400 -18.12 19.96 -12.26
C VAL A 400 -18.30 19.29 -13.62
#